data_AF-A0A534V6M8-F1
#
_entry.id   AF-A0A534V6M8-F1
#
_cell.length_a   1.000
_cell.length_b   1.000
_cell.length_c   1.000
_cell.angle_alpha   90.00
_cell.angle_beta   90.00
_cell.angle_gamma   90.00
#
_symmetry.space_group_name_H-M   'P 1'
#
loop_
_entity.id
_entity.type
_entity.pdbx_description
1 polymer ?
#
loop_
_entity_poly.entity_id
_entity_poly.type
_entity_poly.pdbx_seq_one_letter_code
_entity_poly.pdbx_strand_id
1 'polypeptide(L)'
;MRGAEGREGRLVAVGDADFVTNLHLNVLGNQDFLLATAGLVARAESLASARPPAPPAGTFSPLTLTAREGRYLFWSVVVAPSALLAAAALAIAQRRAA
;
A
#
# COMPACT_ATOMS: atom_id res chain seq x y z
N MET A 1 9.13 41.55 35.75
CA MET A 1 9.49 41.11 34.38
C MET A 1 8.87 39.73 34.15
N ARG A 2 7.82 39.62 33.32
CA ARG A 2 7.31 38.33 32.84
C ARG A 2 8.27 37.82 31.77
N GLY A 3 9.08 36.81 32.08
CA GLY A 3 9.86 36.11 31.08
C GLY A 3 8.93 35.46 30.07
N ALA A 4 9.29 35.53 28.79
CA ALA A 4 8.55 35.05 27.64
C ALA A 4 7.69 33.81 27.91
N GLU A 5 6.36 33.94 27.80
CA GLU A 5 5.47 32.80 27.59
C GLU A 5 5.77 32.26 26.18
N GLY A 6 6.77 31.39 26.13
CA GLY A 6 7.40 30.91 24.91
C GLY A 6 6.43 30.10 24.06
N ARG A 7 6.36 30.42 22.77
CA ARG A 7 5.65 29.60 21.78
C ARG A 7 6.39 28.26 21.64
N GLU A 8 5.94 27.20 22.32
CA GLU A 8 6.56 25.86 22.27
C GLU A 8 6.53 25.22 20.87
N GLY A 9 7.64 25.24 20.14
CA GLY A 9 7.73 24.58 18.82
C GLY A 9 7.39 23.09 18.92
N ARG A 10 6.72 22.54 17.89
CA ARG A 10 6.38 21.11 17.82
C ARG A 10 7.20 20.42 16.74
N LEU A 11 7.70 19.25 17.05
CA LEU A 11 8.48 18.40 16.15
C LEU A 11 7.87 17.00 16.14
N VAL A 12 7.77 16.41 14.94
CA VAL A 12 7.42 15.00 14.75
C VAL A 12 8.55 14.36 13.95
N ALA A 13 9.03 13.21 14.42
CA ALA A 13 10.00 12.39 13.70
C ALA A 13 9.34 11.06 13.32
N VAL A 14 9.44 10.68 12.05
CA VAL A 14 8.96 9.40 11.52
C VAL A 14 10.18 8.60 11.06
N GLY A 15 10.29 7.35 11.50
CA GLY A 15 11.47 6.52 11.27
C GLY A 15 11.55 5.86 9.88
N ASP A 16 10.51 6.00 9.07
CA ASP A 16 10.42 5.45 7.73
C ASP A 16 9.93 6.56 6.80
N ALA A 17 10.60 6.72 5.65
CA ALA A 17 10.22 7.68 4.61
C ALA A 17 9.42 7.02 3.48
N ASP A 18 9.39 5.69 3.40
CA ASP A 18 8.76 4.99 2.29
C ASP A 18 7.24 5.22 2.26
N PHE A 19 6.62 5.50 3.42
CA PHE A 19 5.19 5.79 3.53
C PHE A 19 4.72 6.98 2.68
N VAL A 20 5.60 7.93 2.33
CA VAL A 20 5.27 9.11 1.51
C VAL A 20 5.71 9.01 0.05
N THR A 21 6.14 7.84 -0.40
CA THR A 21 6.46 7.59 -1.80
C THR A 21 5.20 7.51 -2.66
N ASN A 22 5.30 7.74 -3.97
CA ASN A 22 4.16 7.63 -4.89
C ASN A 22 3.45 6.25 -4.84
N LEU A 23 4.18 5.19 -4.49
CA LEU A 23 3.64 3.85 -4.35
C LEU A 23 2.84 3.66 -3.06
N HIS A 24 3.24 4.32 -1.98
CA HIS A 24 2.71 4.06 -0.64
C HIS A 24 1.82 5.19 -0.10
N LEU A 25 1.87 6.40 -0.67
CA LEU A 25 1.15 7.55 -0.13
C LEU A 25 -0.36 7.28 -0.02
N ASN A 26 -0.94 6.62 -1.03
CA ASN A 26 -2.39 6.40 -1.11
C ASN A 26 -2.83 5.01 -0.59
N VAL A 27 -1.97 4.30 0.14
CA VAL A 27 -2.30 2.99 0.73
C VAL A 27 -2.24 3.06 2.24
N LEU A 28 -3.01 2.20 2.92
CA LEU A 28 -2.97 1.99 4.37
C LEU A 28 -3.14 3.27 5.24
N GLY A 29 -3.69 4.35 4.67
CA GLY A 29 -3.88 5.62 5.39
C GLY A 29 -2.61 6.48 5.52
N ASN A 30 -1.56 6.21 4.74
CA ASN A 30 -0.30 6.95 4.81
C ASN A 30 -0.47 8.47 4.55
N GLN A 31 -1.30 8.84 3.58
CA GLN A 31 -1.65 10.23 3.32
C GLN A 31 -2.33 10.88 4.53
N ASP A 32 -3.26 10.19 5.18
CA ASP A 32 -3.97 10.73 6.35
C ASP A 32 -3.01 10.90 7.53
N PHE A 33 -2.10 9.95 7.74
CA PHE A 33 -1.05 10.04 8.74
C PHE A 33 -0.10 11.23 8.48
N LEU A 34 0.34 11.43 7.24
CA LEU A 34 1.17 12.58 6.85
C LEU A 34 0.46 13.91 7.15
N LEU A 35 -0.82 14.01 6.81
CA LEU A 35 -1.58 15.25 7.02
C LEU A 35 -1.90 15.50 8.49
N ALA A 36 -2.15 14.45 9.27
CA ALA A 36 -2.35 14.55 10.71
C ALA A 36 -1.08 15.04 11.41
N THR A 37 0.08 14.47 11.06
CA THR A 37 1.37 14.88 11.64
C THR A 37 1.75 16.31 11.24
N ALA A 38 1.52 16.69 9.98
CA ALA A 38 1.70 18.07 9.52
C ALA A 38 0.78 19.06 10.27
N GLY A 39 -0.48 18.70 10.47
CA GLY A 39 -1.44 19.51 11.25
C GLY A 39 -1.02 19.67 12.72
N LEU A 40 -0.49 18.60 13.32
CA LEU A 40 0.05 18.62 14.69
C LEU A 40 1.21 19.60 14.80
N VAL A 41 2.19 19.55 13.88
CA VAL A 41 3.33 20.48 13.85
C VAL A 41 2.86 21.92 13.59
N ALA A 42 1.92 22.12 12.66
CA ALA A 42 1.41 23.44 12.27
C ALA A 42 0.52 24.13 13.32
N ARG A 43 0.10 23.42 14.37
CA ARG A 43 -0.90 23.90 15.33
C ARG A 43 -2.25 24.25 14.73
N ALA A 44 -2.67 23.47 13.74
CA ALA A 44 -4.05 23.51 13.29
C ALA A 44 -4.98 23.07 14.43
N GLU A 45 -6.02 23.85 14.73
CA GLU A 45 -7.00 23.55 15.79
C GLU A 45 -7.93 22.39 15.42
N SER A 46 -8.09 22.13 14.12
CA SER A 46 -8.86 21.01 13.58
C SER A 46 -7.98 19.77 13.39
N LEU A 47 -7.53 19.15 14.48
CA LEU A 47 -6.82 17.88 14.42
C LEU A 47 -7.82 16.76 14.15
N ALA A 48 -7.71 16.10 12.99
CA ALA A 48 -8.41 14.85 12.63
C ALA A 48 -9.95 14.91 12.50
N SER A 49 -10.48 15.80 11.67
CA SER A 49 -11.84 15.60 11.15
C SER A 49 -11.85 14.40 10.20
N ALA A 50 -12.85 13.52 10.31
CA ALA A 50 -13.00 12.34 9.47
C ALA A 50 -13.00 12.76 7.99
N ARG A 51 -11.99 12.30 7.23
CA ARG A 51 -11.89 12.57 5.80
C ARG A 51 -12.68 11.49 5.05
N PRO A 52 -13.51 11.85 4.05
CA PRO A 52 -14.09 10.84 3.18
C PRO A 52 -12.97 10.01 2.57
N PRO A 53 -13.15 8.67 2.43
CA PRO A 53 -12.15 7.81 1.84
C PRO A 53 -11.71 8.39 0.51
N ALA A 54 -10.41 8.62 0.35
CA ALA A 54 -9.88 9.06 -0.93
C ALA A 54 -10.28 7.98 -1.98
N PRO A 55 -10.82 8.36 -3.14
CA PRO A 55 -10.99 7.41 -4.22
C PRO A 55 -9.62 6.80 -4.53
N PRO A 56 -9.55 5.51 -4.93
CA PRO A 56 -8.27 4.88 -5.27
C PRO A 56 -7.55 5.75 -6.30
N ALA A 57 -6.48 6.40 -5.86
CA ALA A 57 -5.76 7.42 -6.61
C ALA A 57 -4.40 6.87 -7.03
N GLY A 58 -4.13 6.88 -8.34
CA GLY A 58 -2.88 6.43 -8.94
C GLY A 58 -3.04 5.23 -9.88
N THR A 59 -1.95 4.82 -10.50
CA THR A 59 -1.91 3.65 -11.40
C THR A 59 -1.96 2.32 -10.64
N PHE A 60 -1.73 2.35 -9.33
CA PHE A 60 -1.64 1.16 -8.48
C PHE A 60 -2.84 1.08 -7.53
N SER A 61 -3.72 0.11 -7.75
CA SER A 61 -4.83 -0.20 -6.85
C SER A 61 -4.50 -1.50 -6.10
N PRO A 62 -4.06 -1.43 -4.83
CA PRO A 62 -3.75 -2.64 -4.07
C PRO A 62 -5.02 -3.46 -3.84
N LEU A 63 -4.93 -4.77 -4.06
CA LEU A 63 -5.98 -5.72 -3.73
C LEU A 63 -5.63 -6.41 -2.42
N THR A 64 -6.40 -6.14 -1.37
CA THR A 64 -6.27 -6.85 -0.10
C THR A 64 -7.00 -8.17 -0.19
N LEU A 65 -6.27 -9.27 -0.04
CA LEU A 65 -6.80 -10.62 -0.14
C LEU A 65 -6.65 -11.32 1.21
N THR A 66 -7.64 -12.14 1.55
CA THR A 66 -7.47 -13.15 2.58
C THR A 66 -6.42 -14.18 2.14
N ALA A 67 -5.79 -14.85 3.11
CA ALA A 67 -4.85 -15.93 2.83
C ALA A 67 -5.45 -17.03 1.93
N ARG A 68 -6.76 -17.28 2.05
CA ARG A 68 -7.49 -18.23 1.23
C ARG A 68 -7.64 -17.75 -0.21
N GLU A 69 -8.03 -16.50 -0.43
CA GLU A 69 -8.14 -15.91 -1.77
C GLU A 69 -6.78 -15.84 -2.47
N GLY A 70 -5.73 -15.43 -1.76
CA GLY A 70 -4.37 -15.43 -2.29
C GLY A 70 -3.91 -16.83 -2.71
N ARG A 71 -4.25 -17.86 -1.93
CA ARG A 71 -3.97 -19.26 -2.30
C ARG A 71 -4.71 -19.68 -3.56
N TYR A 72 -5.99 -19.32 -3.69
CA TYR A 72 -6.75 -19.64 -4.91
C TYR A 72 -6.17 -18.96 -6.14
N LEU A 73 -5.86 -17.66 -6.04
CA LEU A 73 -5.22 -16.93 -7.14
C LEU A 73 -3.88 -17.53 -7.52
N PHE A 74 -3.07 -17.96 -6.55
CA PHE A 74 -1.80 -18.63 -6.84
C PHE A 74 -2.01 -19.91 -7.68
N TRP A 75 -2.94 -20.79 -7.28
CA TRP A 75 -3.20 -22.01 -8.03
C TRP A 75 -3.80 -21.74 -9.41
N SER A 76 -4.70 -20.75 -9.54
CA SER A 76 -5.37 -20.47 -10.82
C SER A 76 -4.50 -19.69 -11.81
N VAL A 77 -3.75 -18.69 -11.35
CA VAL A 77 -2.99 -17.79 -12.21
C VAL A 77 -1.56 -18.28 -12.45
N VAL A 78 -0.95 -18.96 -11.47
CA VAL A 78 0.44 -19.43 -11.60
C VAL A 78 0.48 -20.89 -12.00
N VAL A 79 -0.19 -21.77 -11.23
CA VAL A 79 -0.02 -23.21 -11.40
C VAL A 79 -0.78 -23.75 -12.61
N ALA A 80 -2.05 -23.41 -12.78
CA ALA A 80 -2.86 -23.93 -13.88
C ALA A 80 -2.27 -23.65 -15.28
N PRO A 81 -1.86 -22.41 -15.65
CA PRO A 81 -1.25 -22.19 -16.95
C PRO A 81 0.11 -22.87 -17.09
N SER A 82 0.92 -22.92 -16.03
CA SER A 82 2.20 -23.64 -16.05
C SER A 82 2.02 -25.13 -16.31
N ALA A 83 1.04 -25.76 -15.65
CA ALA A 83 0.69 -27.15 -15.85
C ALA A 83 0.16 -27.41 -17.27
N LEU A 84 -0.65 -26.51 -17.81
CA LEU A 84 -1.14 -26.60 -19.19
C LEU A 84 0.01 -26.53 -20.21
N LEU A 85 0.93 -25.58 -20.04
CA LEU A 85 2.11 -25.46 -20.91
C LEU A 85 3.02 -26.69 -20.81
N ALA A 86 3.24 -27.22 -19.61
CA ALA A 86 4.01 -28.44 -19.40
C ALA A 86 3.35 -29.66 -20.08
N ALA A 87 2.04 -29.81 -19.94
CA ALA A 87 1.28 -30.88 -20.58
C ALA A 87 1.34 -30.77 -22.12
N ALA A 88 1.21 -29.56 -22.66
CA ALA A 88 1.33 -29.31 -24.09
C ALA A 88 2.75 -29.66 -24.61
N ALA A 89 3.79 -29.26 -23.88
CA ALA A 89 5.17 -29.58 -24.22
C ALA A 89 5.43 -31.10 -24.20
N LEU A 90 4.92 -31.80 -23.18
CA LEU A 90 5.04 -33.25 -23.07
C LEU A 90 4.33 -33.97 -24.22
N ALA A 91 3.11 -33.55 -24.57
CA ALA A 91 2.37 -34.11 -25.69
C ALA A 91 3.11 -33.94 -27.03
N ILE A 92 3.72 -32.78 -27.26
CA ILE A 92 4.55 -32.55 -28.45
C ILE A 92 5.77 -33.46 -28.46
N ALA A 93 6.47 -33.60 -27.33
CA ALA A 93 7.66 -34.46 -27.23
C ALA A 93 7.32 -35.93 -27.51
N GLN A 94 6.22 -36.44 -26.95
CA GLN A 94 5.75 -37.80 -27.20
C GLN A 94 5.40 -38.03 -28.67
N ARG A 95 4.75 -37.06 -29.33
CA ARG A 95 4.44 -37.15 -30.77
C ARG A 95 5.67 -37.12 -31.67
N ARG A 96 6.81 -36.61 -31.21
CA ARG A 96 8.08 -36.62 -31.96
C ARG A 96 8.89 -37.90 -31.74
N ALA A 97 8.62 -38.61 -30.65
CA ALA A 97 9.29 -39.85 -30.30
C ALA A 97 8.62 -41.10 -30.87
N ALA A 98 7.34 -40.99 -31.28
CA ALA A 98 6.60 -41.98 -32.05
C ALA A 98 6.80 -41.77 -33.55
#